data_AF-A0A1H3MNP6-F1
#
_entry.id   AF-A0A1H3MNP6-F1
#
_cell.length_a   1.000
_cell.length_b   1.000
_cell.length_c   1.000
_cell.angle_alpha   90.00
_cell.angle_beta   90.00
_cell.angle_gamma   90.00
#
_symmetry.space_group_name_H-M   'P 1'
#
loop_
_entity.id
_entity.type
_entity.pdbx_description
1 polymer ?
#
loop_
_entity_poly.entity_id
_entity_poly.type
_entity_poly.pdbx_seq_one_letter_code
_entity_poly.pdbx_strand_id
1 'polypeptide(L)'
;MRKSDFLDEVRLQVGLAYDYAQDKNDFLFKVFKAIHKCVDKYCFITILAPDVHGECKTIYTFGKIEATKRQFGFGFVSLCNQQVSFLLAENEEQRILAPIFSSNRRLEYIISISTKNKSYRFTRQDIDFVNELIRFIEAKSENFIK
;
A
#
# COMPACT_ATOMS: atom_id res chain seq x y z
N MET A 1 -21.18 2.98 9.23
CA MET A 1 -20.24 1.96 9.72
C MET A 1 -19.20 2.65 10.59
N ARG A 2 -18.81 2.09 11.75
CA ARG A 2 -17.70 2.65 12.52
C ARG A 2 -16.39 2.31 11.80
N LYS A 3 -15.37 3.15 11.98
CA LYS A 3 -14.08 2.97 11.32
C LYS A 3 -13.39 1.67 11.72
N SER A 4 -13.55 1.24 12.98
CA SER A 4 -13.06 -0.06 13.45
C SER A 4 -13.64 -1.22 12.64
N ASP A 5 -14.96 -1.26 12.51
CA ASP A 5 -15.70 -2.33 11.85
C ASP A 5 -15.31 -2.40 10.36
N PHE A 6 -15.11 -1.22 9.74
CA PHE A 6 -14.59 -1.12 8.39
C PHE A 6 -13.20 -1.75 8.24
N LEU A 7 -12.25 -1.38 9.11
CA LEU A 7 -10.90 -1.91 9.05
C LEU A 7 -10.87 -3.42 9.32
N ASP A 8 -11.74 -3.93 10.19
CA ASP A 8 -11.87 -5.37 10.45
C ASP A 8 -12.41 -6.13 9.23
N GLU A 9 -13.35 -5.56 8.48
CA GLU A 9 -13.78 -6.11 7.19
C GLU A 9 -12.61 -6.17 6.20
N VAL A 10 -11.79 -5.11 6.12
CA VAL A 10 -10.60 -5.12 5.26
C VAL A 10 -9.62 -6.21 5.71
N ARG A 11 -9.38 -6.37 7.01
CA ARG A 11 -8.51 -7.43 7.55
C ARG A 11 -8.98 -8.81 7.12
N LEU A 12 -10.28 -9.08 7.21
CA LEU A 12 -10.86 -10.36 6.80
C LEU A 12 -10.61 -10.62 5.31
N GLN A 13 -10.92 -9.66 4.44
CA GLN A 13 -10.74 -9.82 2.99
C GLN A 13 -9.27 -9.97 2.59
N VAL A 14 -8.36 -9.24 3.25
CA VAL A 14 -6.91 -9.36 3.05
C VAL A 14 -6.38 -10.71 3.54
N GLY A 15 -6.87 -11.20 4.69
CA GLY A 15 -6.48 -12.50 5.24
C GLY A 15 -6.78 -13.63 4.27
N LEU A 16 -7.98 -13.63 3.68
CA LEU A 16 -8.39 -14.61 2.68
C LEU A 16 -7.53 -14.56 1.41
N ALA A 17 -7.02 -13.38 1.02
CA ALA A 17 -6.22 -13.21 -0.20
C ALA A 17 -5.00 -14.12 -0.29
N TYR A 18 -4.42 -14.46 0.86
CA TYR A 18 -3.29 -15.40 0.95
C TYR A 18 -3.70 -16.83 0.56
N ASP A 19 -4.86 -17.29 1.04
CA ASP A 19 -5.26 -18.70 0.93
C ASP A 19 -5.50 -19.17 -0.51
N TYR A 20 -5.81 -18.24 -1.41
CA TYR A 20 -6.08 -18.52 -2.82
C TYR A 20 -5.07 -17.89 -3.79
N ALA A 21 -3.96 -17.33 -3.30
CA ALA A 21 -2.91 -16.77 -4.16
C ALA A 21 -2.01 -17.87 -4.75
N GLN A 22 -1.66 -17.73 -6.03
CA GLN A 22 -0.84 -18.69 -6.76
C GLN A 22 0.66 -18.40 -6.63
N ASP A 23 1.01 -17.12 -6.55
CA ASP A 23 2.37 -16.64 -6.38
C ASP A 23 2.37 -15.30 -5.63
N LYS A 24 3.56 -14.77 -5.38
CA LYS A 24 3.76 -13.50 -4.66
C LYS A 24 3.11 -12.29 -5.34
N ASN A 25 3.18 -12.20 -6.66
CA ASN A 25 2.60 -11.07 -7.40
C ASN A 25 1.07 -11.15 -7.39
N ASP A 26 0.52 -12.36 -7.55
CA ASP A 26 -0.91 -12.63 -7.45
C ASP A 26 -1.43 -12.38 -6.02
N PHE A 27 -0.66 -12.75 -4.99
CA PHE A 27 -0.96 -12.41 -3.60
C PHE A 27 -1.06 -10.90 -3.39
N LEU A 28 -0.02 -10.15 -3.79
CA LEU A 28 -0.03 -8.68 -3.71
C LEU A 28 -1.25 -8.11 -4.45
N PHE A 29 -1.45 -8.48 -5.71
CA PHE A 29 -2.58 -8.02 -6.49
C PHE A 29 -3.92 -8.28 -5.79
N LYS A 30 -4.13 -9.46 -5.22
CA LYS A 30 -5.36 -9.84 -4.50
C LYS A 30 -5.56 -9.03 -3.22
N VAL A 31 -4.51 -8.82 -2.44
CA VAL A 31 -4.54 -7.97 -1.24
C VAL A 31 -5.00 -6.55 -1.59
N PHE A 32 -4.38 -5.92 -2.59
CA PHE A 32 -4.73 -4.55 -2.95
C PHE A 32 -6.08 -4.43 -3.65
N LYS A 33 -6.49 -5.44 -4.41
CA LYS A 33 -7.84 -5.53 -4.95
C LYS A 33 -8.88 -5.65 -3.84
N ALA A 34 -8.62 -6.42 -2.78
CA ALA A 34 -9.48 -6.54 -1.61
C ALA A 34 -9.62 -5.19 -0.89
N ILE A 35 -8.50 -4.53 -0.60
CA ILE A 35 -8.50 -3.20 0.03
C ILE A 35 -9.29 -2.21 -0.83
N HIS A 36 -9.02 -2.15 -2.15
CA HIS A 36 -9.73 -1.26 -3.06
C HIS A 36 -11.25 -1.50 -3.09
N LYS A 37 -11.69 -2.77 -3.03
CA LYS A 37 -13.12 -3.10 -2.95
C LYS A 37 -13.77 -2.55 -1.68
N CYS A 38 -13.06 -2.56 -0.56
CA CYS A 38 -13.58 -2.05 0.70
C CYS A 38 -13.57 -0.51 0.74
N VAL A 39 -12.48 0.14 0.32
CA VAL A 39 -12.35 1.62 0.36
C VAL A 39 -13.13 2.33 -0.76
N ASP A 40 -13.63 1.58 -1.75
CA ASP A 40 -14.39 2.07 -2.92
C ASP A 40 -13.74 3.31 -3.58
N LYS A 41 -14.53 4.23 -4.15
CA LYS A 41 -14.07 5.42 -4.89
C LYS A 41 -13.36 6.48 -4.01
N TYR A 42 -13.21 6.25 -2.72
CA TYR A 42 -12.66 7.25 -1.78
C TYR A 42 -11.14 7.25 -1.75
N CYS A 43 -10.51 6.11 -2.06
CA CYS A 43 -9.07 5.97 -2.04
C CYS A 43 -8.55 5.43 -3.37
N PHE A 44 -7.33 5.82 -3.65
CA PHE A 44 -6.55 5.42 -4.79
C PHE A 44 -5.32 4.69 -4.29
N ILE A 45 -5.05 3.51 -4.84
CA ILE A 45 -3.94 2.66 -4.41
C ILE A 45 -3.00 2.46 -5.58
N THR A 46 -1.72 2.76 -5.39
CA THR A 46 -0.65 2.47 -6.35
C THR A 46 0.40 1.61 -5.69
N ILE A 47 0.89 0.62 -6.44
CA ILE A 47 2.05 -0.18 -6.06
C ILE A 47 3.18 0.23 -6.99
N LEU A 48 4.26 0.69 -6.38
CA LEU A 48 5.48 1.08 -7.06
C LEU A 48 6.55 0.03 -6.77
N ALA A 49 7.40 -0.30 -7.74
CA ALA A 49 8.67 -0.98 -7.50
C ALA A 49 9.83 -0.06 -7.82
N PRO A 50 10.89 -0.05 -6.99
CA PRO A 50 12.14 0.61 -7.33
C PRO A 50 12.81 -0.13 -8.49
N ASP A 51 13.34 0.61 -9.44
CA ASP A 51 14.22 0.08 -10.47
C ASP A 51 15.69 0.14 -10.04
N VAL A 52 16.58 -0.37 -10.91
CA VAL A 52 18.02 -0.43 -10.66
C VAL A 52 18.67 0.96 -10.55
N HIS A 53 18.00 1.99 -11.04
CA HIS A 53 18.46 3.37 -10.97
C HIS A 53 17.82 4.14 -9.80
N GLY A 54 17.06 3.48 -8.92
CA GLY A 54 16.40 4.10 -7.79
C GLY A 54 15.14 4.90 -8.15
N GLU A 55 14.67 4.82 -9.39
CA GLU A 55 13.38 5.36 -9.79
C GLU A 55 12.25 4.40 -9.45
N CYS A 56 11.06 4.91 -9.16
CA CYS A 56 9.90 4.08 -8.84
C CYS A 56 9.00 3.93 -10.07
N LYS A 57 8.74 2.68 -10.48
CA LYS A 57 7.80 2.33 -11.56
C LYS A 57 6.50 1.80 -11.01
N THR A 58 5.38 2.30 -11.52
CA THR A 58 4.06 1.77 -11.21
C THR A 58 3.88 0.37 -11.78
N ILE A 59 3.57 -0.60 -10.91
CA ILE A 59 3.23 -1.96 -11.31
C ILE A 59 1.71 -2.14 -11.35
N TYR A 60 1.03 -1.67 -10.30
CA TYR A 60 -0.41 -1.78 -10.19
C TYR A 60 -1.04 -0.48 -9.77
N THR A 61 -2.28 -0.31 -10.19
CA THR A 61 -3.08 0.83 -9.79
C THR A 61 -4.54 0.44 -9.67
N PHE A 62 -5.15 0.84 -8.56
CA PHE A 62 -6.55 0.60 -8.25
C PHE A 62 -7.24 1.95 -7.97
N GLY A 63 -8.31 2.23 -8.74
CA GLY A 63 -9.06 3.48 -8.71
C GLY A 63 -8.87 4.30 -9.98
N LYS A 64 -9.65 5.37 -10.15
CA LYS A 64 -9.50 6.29 -11.29
C LYS A 64 -8.30 7.21 -11.05
N ILE A 65 -7.25 7.02 -11.84
CA ILE A 65 -6.12 7.94 -11.93
C ILE A 65 -6.60 9.21 -12.64
N GLU A 66 -6.65 10.34 -11.95
CA GLU A 66 -6.32 11.60 -12.64
C GLU A 66 -4.81 11.66 -12.70
N ALA A 67 -4.25 11.72 -13.90
CA ALA A 67 -2.82 11.55 -14.17
C ALA A 67 -1.96 12.62 -13.47
N THR A 68 -1.65 12.44 -12.19
CA THR A 68 -0.55 13.11 -11.54
C THR A 68 0.68 12.22 -11.70
N LYS A 69 1.44 12.46 -12.78
CA LYS A 69 2.82 11.99 -12.96
C LYS A 69 3.75 12.61 -11.90
N ARG A 70 3.50 12.36 -10.61
CA ARG A 70 4.48 12.68 -9.56
C ARG A 70 5.39 11.47 -9.43
N GLN A 71 6.52 11.53 -10.13
CA GLN A 71 7.65 10.63 -9.88
C GLN A 71 8.19 10.95 -8.48
N PHE A 72 8.13 9.99 -7.57
CA PHE A 72 8.82 10.11 -6.29
C PHE A 72 10.32 9.95 -6.56
N GLY A 73 11.10 10.99 -6.27
CA GLY A 73 12.56 10.97 -6.46
C GLY A 73 13.31 10.26 -5.33
N PHE A 74 14.63 10.13 -5.51
CA PHE A 74 15.57 9.47 -4.59
C PHE A 74 15.44 9.83 -3.11
N GLY A 75 15.12 11.09 -2.79
CA GLY A 75 14.97 11.55 -1.40
C GLY A 75 13.82 10.87 -0.64
N PHE A 76 12.84 10.32 -1.36
CA PHE A 76 11.75 9.55 -0.75
C PHE A 76 12.14 8.08 -0.52
N VAL A 77 12.92 7.49 -1.43
CA VAL A 77 13.45 6.13 -1.29
C VAL A 77 14.40 6.02 -0.11
N SER A 78 15.20 7.07 0.15
CA SER A 78 16.10 7.10 1.32
C SER A 78 15.34 7.14 2.66
N LEU A 79 14.17 7.79 2.71
CA LEU A 79 13.29 7.79 3.90
C LEU A 79 12.57 6.45 4.07
N CYS A 80 12.19 5.80 2.97
CA CYS A 80 11.58 4.46 3.01
C CYS A 80 12.47 3.42 3.67
N ASN A 81 13.81 3.52 3.53
CA ASN A 81 14.77 2.62 4.19
C ASN A 81 14.65 2.56 5.73
N GLN A 82 13.88 3.46 6.36
CA GLN A 82 13.63 3.44 7.81
C GLN A 82 12.49 2.50 8.24
N GLN A 83 11.82 1.79 7.33
CA GLN A 83 10.68 0.89 7.64
C GLN A 83 9.50 1.59 8.33
N VAL A 84 9.28 2.86 8.01
CA VAL A 84 8.17 3.64 8.55
C VAL A 84 7.19 3.98 7.43
N SER A 85 5.90 3.86 7.70
CA SER A 85 4.87 4.42 6.83
C SER A 85 4.73 5.93 7.10
N PHE A 86 4.69 6.72 6.04
CA PHE A 86 4.61 8.18 6.13
C PHE A 86 3.26 8.68 5.65
N LEU A 87 2.67 9.64 6.37
CA LEU A 87 1.53 10.40 5.88
C LEU A 87 2.03 11.72 5.30
N LEU A 88 1.88 11.88 3.99
CA LEU A 88 2.04 13.15 3.29
C LEU A 88 0.66 13.80 3.17
N ALA A 89 0.56 15.05 3.58
CA ALA A 89 -0.64 15.87 3.37
C ALA A 89 -0.22 17.15 2.66
N GLU A 90 -0.66 17.33 1.42
CA GLU A 90 -0.38 18.51 0.62
C GLU A 90 -1.71 19.01 0.02
N ASN A 91 -2.10 20.24 0.38
CA ASN A 91 -3.40 20.81 0.01
C ASN A 91 -4.58 19.91 0.44
N GLU A 92 -5.40 19.48 -0.51
CA GLU A 92 -6.57 18.61 -0.30
C GLU A 92 -6.26 17.12 -0.53
N GLU A 93 -5.00 16.80 -0.85
CA GLU A 93 -4.55 15.43 -1.09
C GLU A 93 -3.80 14.90 0.14
N GLN A 94 -4.22 13.72 0.58
CA GLN A 94 -3.52 12.97 1.62
C GLN A 94 -3.04 11.67 1.03
N ARG A 95 -1.82 11.26 1.39
CA ARG A 95 -1.20 10.05 0.89
C ARG A 95 -0.42 9.35 1.99
N ILE A 96 -0.75 8.10 2.25
CA ILE A 96 0.08 7.19 3.01
C ILE A 96 1.04 6.51 2.04
N LEU A 97 2.33 6.56 2.34
CA LEU A 97 3.36 5.81 1.65
C LEU A 97 3.96 4.79 2.60
N ALA A 98 3.96 3.52 2.20
CA ALA A 98 4.35 2.41 3.05
C ALA A 98 5.30 1.48 2.29
N PRO A 99 6.57 1.38 2.68
CA PRO A 99 7.53 0.47 2.04
C PRO A 99 7.26 -0.99 2.41
N ILE A 100 7.43 -1.90 1.45
CA ILE A 100 7.43 -3.36 1.64
C ILE A 100 8.85 -3.85 1.38
N PHE A 101 9.40 -4.56 2.35
CA PHE A 101 10.72 -5.16 2.27
C PHE A 101 10.66 -6.67 2.05
N SER A 102 11.64 -7.19 1.32
CA SER A 102 11.95 -8.61 1.32
C SER A 102 12.52 -9.05 2.67
N SER A 103 12.63 -10.37 2.85
CA SER A 103 13.30 -11.00 4.00
C SER A 103 14.75 -10.53 4.20
N ASN A 104 15.47 -10.22 3.11
CA ASN A 104 16.82 -9.65 3.16
C ASN A 104 16.86 -8.12 3.35
N ARG A 105 15.74 -7.51 3.78
CA ARG A 105 15.60 -6.07 4.05
C ARG A 105 15.85 -5.17 2.84
N ARG A 106 15.69 -5.69 1.63
CA ARG A 106 15.72 -4.89 0.40
C ARG A 106 14.32 -4.35 0.13
N LEU A 107 14.22 -3.06 -0.18
CA LEU A 107 12.96 -2.45 -0.62
C LEU A 107 12.52 -3.12 -1.93
N GLU A 108 11.36 -3.77 -1.90
CA GLU A 108 10.79 -4.42 -3.09
C GLU A 108 9.63 -3.62 -3.68
N TYR A 109 8.79 -3.05 -2.81
CA TYR A 109 7.64 -2.28 -3.25
C TYR A 109 7.40 -1.07 -2.33
N ILE A 110 6.67 -0.10 -2.84
CA ILE A 110 6.10 1.00 -2.08
C ILE A 110 4.62 1.03 -2.39
N ILE A 111 3.80 0.93 -1.34
CA ILE A 111 2.37 1.17 -1.44
C ILE A 111 2.13 2.66 -1.28
N SER A 112 1.35 3.23 -2.18
CA SER A 112 0.81 4.57 -2.07
C SER A 112 -0.70 4.50 -1.98
N ILE A 113 -1.27 4.84 -0.82
CA ILE A 113 -2.71 4.99 -0.64
C ILE A 113 -3.00 6.48 -0.53
N SER A 114 -3.70 7.05 -1.50
CA SER A 114 -4.07 8.46 -1.49
C SER A 114 -5.56 8.70 -1.55
N THR A 115 -6.00 9.80 -0.99
CA THR A 115 -7.35 10.32 -1.13
C THR A 115 -7.30 11.80 -1.46
N LYS A 116 -8.15 12.23 -2.40
CA LYS A 116 -8.43 13.66 -2.66
C LYS A 116 -9.75 14.09 -1.99
N ASN A 117 -10.38 13.21 -1.23
CA ASN A 117 -11.70 13.45 -0.70
C ASN A 117 -11.62 14.14 0.66
N LYS A 118 -12.15 15.35 0.75
CA LYS A 118 -12.30 16.10 2.01
C LYS A 118 -13.08 15.33 3.08
N SER A 119 -13.94 14.40 2.68
CA SER A 119 -14.75 13.60 3.61
C SER A 119 -14.00 12.42 4.24
N TYR A 120 -12.82 12.04 3.73
CA TYR A 120 -11.99 10.99 4.32
C TYR A 120 -10.63 11.54 4.69
N ARG A 121 -10.39 11.71 5.99
CA ARG A 121 -9.10 12.12 6.53
C ARG A 121 -8.37 10.91 7.08
N PHE A 122 -7.15 10.67 6.61
CA PHE A 122 -6.27 9.70 7.25
C PHE A 122 -5.97 10.14 8.69
N THR A 123 -6.03 9.17 9.57
CA THR A 123 -5.85 9.25 11.01
C THR A 123 -4.74 8.29 11.41
N ARG A 124 -4.31 8.37 12.67
CA ARG A 124 -3.35 7.43 13.22
C ARG A 124 -3.78 5.97 13.08
N GLN A 125 -5.08 5.69 13.23
CA GLN A 125 -5.62 4.32 13.06
C GLN A 125 -5.39 3.77 11.65
N ASP A 126 -5.44 4.61 10.61
CA ASP A 126 -5.15 4.16 9.24
C ASP A 126 -3.67 3.85 9.05
N ILE A 127 -2.79 4.66 9.65
CA ILE A 127 -1.34 4.41 9.60
C ILE A 127 -1.00 3.11 10.33
N ASP A 128 -1.57 2.90 11.52
CA ASP A 128 -1.39 1.68 12.30
C ASP A 128 -1.90 0.45 11.53
N PHE A 129 -3.07 0.55 10.89
CA PHE A 129 -3.60 -0.48 10.01
C PHE A 129 -2.70 -0.75 8.80
N VAL A 130 -2.21 0.29 8.13
CA VAL A 130 -1.29 0.12 6.99
C VAL A 130 0.00 -0.55 7.44
N ASN A 131 0.56 -0.19 8.60
CA ASN A 131 1.74 -0.86 9.14
C ASN A 131 1.49 -2.34 9.46
N GLU A 132 0.32 -2.67 10.02
CA GLU A 132 -0.10 -4.06 10.25
C GLU A 132 -0.20 -4.82 8.92
N LEU A 133 -0.81 -4.21 7.91
CA LEU A 133 -0.94 -4.74 6.56
C LEU A 133 0.43 -5.00 5.91
N ILE A 134 1.37 -4.05 6.01
CA ILE A 134 2.75 -4.24 5.50
C ILE A 134 3.37 -5.48 6.12
N ARG A 135 3.34 -5.57 7.46
CA ARG A 135 3.95 -6.71 8.18
C ARG A 135 3.31 -8.03 7.78
N PHE A 136 1.98 -8.04 7.57
CA PHE A 136 1.29 -9.23 7.08
C PHE A 136 1.76 -9.61 5.66
N ILE A 137 1.84 -8.64 4.75
CA ILE A 137 2.31 -8.87 3.38
C ILE A 137 3.74 -9.40 3.39
N GLU A 138 4.65 -8.78 4.15
CA GLU A 138 6.05 -9.20 4.27
C GLU A 138 6.15 -10.64 4.78
N ALA A 139 5.50 -10.94 5.91
CA ALA A 139 5.53 -12.27 6.52
C ALA A 139 4.92 -13.36 5.63
N LYS A 140 3.86 -13.06 4.88
CA LYS A 140 3.22 -14.03 3.99
C LYS A 140 3.94 -14.20 2.66
N SER A 141 4.59 -13.15 2.17
CA SER A 141 5.35 -13.19 0.92
C SER A 141 6.55 -14.14 0.99
N GLU A 142 7.12 -14.35 2.18
CA GLU A 142 8.21 -15.32 2.39
C GLU A 142 7.80 -16.75 2.05
N ASN A 143 6.53 -17.12 2.24
CA ASN A 143 6.04 -18.48 1.97
C ASN A 143 5.93 -18.82 0.48
N PHE A 144 6.03 -17.83 -0.41
CA PHE A 144 6.02 -18.02 -1.86
C PHE A 144 7.44 -18.18 -2.44
N ILE A 145 8.49 -17.97 -1.63
CA ILE A 145 9.88 -18.21 -2.04
C ILE A 145 10.19 -19.68 -1.72
N LYS A 146 9.85 -20.57 -2.67
CA LYS A 146 10.30 -21.97 -2.68
C LYS A 146 11.30 -22.18 -3.81
#